data_AF-A0A2G1XPJ0-F1
#
_entry.id   AF-A0A2G1XPJ0-F1
#
_cell.length_a   1.000
_cell.length_b   1.000
_cell.length_c   1.000
_cell.angle_alpha   90.00
_cell.angle_beta   90.00
_cell.angle_gamma   90.00
#
_symmetry.space_group_name_H-M   'P 1'
#
loop_
_entity.id
_entity.type
_entity.pdbx_description
1 polymer ?
#
loop_
_entity_poly.entity_id
_entity_poly.type
_entity_poly.pdbx_seq_one_letter_code
_entity_poly.pdbx_strand_id
1 'polypeptide(L)'
;MGGAAVTAPARASWSKAVRAQALRLREQAGRLREAAAAVTLPGAEGAAVRRRITGQADRAETAAAALEHAADDLLAHEAVLAALARRRREGGAARNIG
;
A
#
# COMPACT_ATOMS: atom_id res chain seq x y z
N MET A 1 22.49 35.04 9.58
CA MET A 1 21.71 34.70 8.37
C MET A 1 22.19 33.31 7.93
N GLY A 2 21.53 32.19 8.20
CA GLY A 2 20.10 31.94 8.32
C GLY A 2 19.54 31.22 7.08
N GLY A 3 20.31 30.34 6.44
CA GLY A 3 19.84 29.50 5.33
C GLY A 3 19.59 28.09 5.83
N ALA A 4 18.50 27.87 6.57
CA ALA A 4 18.04 26.53 6.89
C ALA A 4 17.76 25.84 5.56
N ALA A 5 18.60 24.87 5.21
CA ALA A 5 18.32 23.95 4.12
C ALA A 5 16.92 23.40 4.39
N VAL A 6 15.95 23.83 3.58
CA VAL A 6 14.62 23.24 3.58
C VAL A 6 14.83 21.85 3.01
N THR A 7 15.13 20.91 3.90
CA THR A 7 15.17 19.48 3.60
C THR A 7 13.76 19.12 3.21
N ALA A 8 13.45 19.25 1.91
CA ALA A 8 12.17 18.83 1.38
C ALA A 8 11.98 17.37 1.83
N PRO A 9 10.89 17.04 2.55
CA PRO A 9 10.68 15.67 2.97
C PRO A 9 10.73 14.82 1.71
N ALA A 10 11.60 13.80 1.72
CA ALA A 10 11.64 12.81 0.66
C ALA A 10 10.18 12.36 0.46
N ARG A 11 9.57 12.71 -0.68
CA ARG A 11 8.17 12.40 -0.96
C ARG A 11 7.99 10.92 -0.65
N ALA A 12 7.19 10.60 0.36
CA ALA A 12 6.95 9.22 0.75
C ALA A 12 6.54 8.46 -0.52
N SER A 13 7.24 7.36 -0.83
CA SER A 13 6.95 6.54 -2.00
C SER A 13 5.50 6.08 -1.95
N TRP A 14 4.76 6.37 -3.02
CA TRP A 14 3.35 6.03 -3.17
C TRP A 14 3.20 4.51 -3.16
N SER A 15 4.11 3.78 -3.82
CA SER A 15 4.12 2.31 -3.77
C SER A 15 4.23 1.79 -2.33
N LYS A 16 5.09 2.38 -1.49
CA LYS A 16 5.21 2.03 -0.07
C LYS A 16 3.92 2.30 0.71
N ALA A 17 3.28 3.45 0.49
CA ALA A 17 2.02 3.79 1.17
C ALA A 17 0.89 2.82 0.79
N VAL A 18 0.79 2.45 -0.48
CA VAL A 18 -0.20 1.48 -0.98
C VAL A 18 0.05 0.08 -0.40
N ARG A 19 1.32 -0.40 -0.37
CA ARG A 19 1.66 -1.67 0.31
C ARG A 19 1.25 -1.66 1.78
N ALA A 20 1.48 -0.56 2.48
CA ALA A 20 1.08 -0.44 3.89
C ALA A 20 -0.45 -0.54 4.05
N GLN A 21 -1.24 -0.05 3.08
CA GLN A 21 -2.68 -0.21 3.09
C GLN A 21 -3.12 -1.65 2.81
N ALA A 22 -2.46 -2.35 1.88
CA ALA A 22 -2.71 -3.77 1.64
C ALA A 22 -2.46 -4.62 2.90
N LEU A 23 -1.36 -4.35 3.63
CA LEU A 23 -1.06 -5.01 4.90
C LEU A 23 -2.16 -4.80 5.94
N ARG A 24 -2.64 -3.56 6.12
CA ARG A 24 -3.75 -3.27 7.05
C ARG A 24 -5.03 -4.03 6.69
N LEU A 25 -5.33 -4.19 5.39
CA LEU A 25 -6.48 -4.97 4.94
C LEU A 25 -6.31 -6.46 5.24
N ARG A 26 -5.11 -7.03 5.08
CA ARG A 26 -4.82 -8.42 5.48
C ARG A 26 -4.99 -8.64 6.97
N GLU A 27 -4.47 -7.73 7.78
CA GLU A 27 -4.66 -7.79 9.24
C GLU A 27 -6.15 -7.73 9.59
N GLN A 28 -6.92 -6.87 8.92
CA GLN A 28 -8.36 -6.81 9.10
C GLN A 28 -9.06 -8.10 8.66
N ALA A 29 -8.66 -8.70 7.53
CA ALA A 29 -9.17 -10.00 7.10
C ALA A 29 -8.89 -11.09 8.13
N GLY A 30 -7.68 -11.09 8.72
CA GLY A 30 -7.31 -11.97 9.84
C GLY A 30 -8.24 -11.81 11.05
N ARG A 31 -8.42 -10.57 11.53
CA ARG A 31 -9.34 -10.27 12.64
C ARG A 31 -10.78 -10.69 12.35
N LEU A 32 -11.24 -10.54 11.10
CA LEU A 32 -12.57 -11.00 10.70
C LEU A 32 -12.68 -12.53 10.72
N ARG A 33 -11.65 -13.27 10.30
CA ARG A 33 -11.61 -14.73 10.38
C ARG A 33 -11.65 -15.21 11.83
N GLU A 34 -10.88 -14.57 12.72
CA GLU A 34 -10.93 -14.83 14.16
C GLU A 34 -12.31 -14.55 14.73
N ALA A 35 -12.93 -13.42 14.37
CA ALA A 35 -14.28 -13.08 14.79
C ALA A 35 -15.32 -14.09 14.30
N ALA A 36 -15.19 -14.60 13.07
CA ALA A 36 -16.05 -15.66 12.55
C ALA A 36 -15.88 -16.98 13.33
N ALA A 37 -14.65 -17.33 13.69
CA ALA A 37 -14.36 -18.51 14.51
C ALA A 37 -14.93 -18.39 15.94
N ALA A 38 -14.97 -17.16 16.48
CA ALA A 38 -15.52 -16.89 17.80
C ALA A 38 -17.06 -16.89 17.88
N VAL A 39 -17.78 -17.02 16.75
CA VAL A 39 -19.25 -17.05 16.75
C VAL A 39 -19.76 -18.37 17.34
N THR A 40 -20.28 -18.30 18.57
CA THR A 40 -20.81 -19.45 19.31
C THR A 40 -22.29 -19.74 19.05
N LEU A 41 -23.00 -18.86 18.35
CA LEU A 41 -24.42 -19.02 18.05
C LEU A 41 -24.66 -20.35 17.28
N PRO A 42 -25.55 -21.23 17.76
CA PRO A 42 -25.83 -22.49 17.10
C PRO A 42 -26.79 -22.33 15.91
N GLY A 43 -26.92 -23.39 15.12
CA GLY A 43 -27.92 -23.48 14.06
C GLY A 43 -27.69 -22.56 12.86
N ALA A 44 -28.76 -22.36 12.10
CA ALA A 44 -28.71 -21.66 10.81
C ALA A 44 -28.33 -20.19 10.92
N GLU A 45 -28.76 -19.51 12.00
CA GLU A 45 -28.46 -18.10 12.24
C GLU A 45 -26.97 -17.89 12.50
N GLY A 46 -26.36 -18.71 13.38
CA GLY A 46 -24.92 -18.65 13.62
C GLY A 46 -24.10 -18.96 12.36
N ALA A 47 -24.56 -19.93 11.56
CA ALA A 47 -23.94 -20.22 10.27
C ALA A 47 -24.05 -19.03 9.29
N ALA A 48 -25.18 -18.32 9.27
CA ALA A 48 -25.36 -17.14 8.43
C ALA A 48 -24.44 -15.98 8.86
N VAL A 49 -24.30 -15.76 10.17
CA VAL A 49 -23.38 -14.74 10.71
C VAL A 49 -21.94 -15.07 10.36
N ARG A 50 -21.49 -16.32 10.59
CA ARG A 50 -20.14 -16.77 10.20
C ARG A 50 -19.87 -16.54 8.72
N ARG A 51 -20.79 -16.97 7.84
CA ARG A 51 -20.66 -16.76 6.38
C ARG A 51 -20.56 -15.29 5.99
N ARG A 52 -21.32 -14.42 6.66
CA ARG A 52 -21.25 -12.97 6.40
C ARG A 52 -19.90 -12.41 6.79
N ILE A 53 -19.37 -12.78 7.96
CA ILE A 53 -18.07 -12.31 8.44
C ILE A 53 -16.94 -12.84 7.55
N THR A 54 -16.93 -14.15 7.21
CA THR A 54 -15.92 -14.72 6.31
C THR A 54 -15.97 -14.07 4.93
N GLY A 55 -17.17 -13.81 4.38
CA GLY A 55 -17.29 -13.09 3.12
C GLY A 55 -16.77 -11.64 3.17
N GLN A 56 -16.77 -10.98 4.34
CA GLN A 56 -16.08 -9.69 4.50
C GLN A 56 -14.56 -9.86 4.55
N ALA A 57 -14.06 -10.91 5.22
CA ALA A 57 -12.63 -11.23 5.24
C ALA A 57 -12.10 -11.48 3.83
N ASP A 58 -12.84 -12.24 3.01
CA ASP A 58 -12.44 -12.56 1.64
C ASP A 58 -12.42 -11.31 0.75
N ARG A 59 -13.39 -10.40 0.92
CA ARG A 59 -13.36 -9.09 0.24
C ARG A 59 -12.15 -8.26 0.62
N ALA A 60 -11.79 -8.23 1.90
CA ALA A 60 -10.62 -7.50 2.38
C ALA A 60 -9.32 -8.10 1.82
N GLU A 61 -9.20 -9.42 1.74
CA GLU A 61 -8.06 -10.11 1.14
C GLU A 61 -7.93 -9.81 -0.37
N THR A 62 -9.04 -9.89 -1.11
CA THR A 62 -9.06 -9.55 -2.54
C THR A 62 -8.65 -8.10 -2.77
N ALA A 63 -9.15 -7.18 -1.95
CA ALA A 63 -8.75 -5.77 -2.03
C ALA A 63 -7.26 -5.58 -1.69
N ALA A 64 -6.73 -6.31 -0.70
CA ALA A 64 -5.31 -6.27 -0.37
C ALA A 64 -4.44 -6.75 -1.56
N ALA A 65 -4.79 -7.87 -2.18
CA ALA A 65 -4.07 -8.38 -3.35
C ALA A 65 -4.10 -7.39 -4.54
N ALA A 66 -5.24 -6.76 -4.79
CA ALA A 66 -5.34 -5.72 -5.82
C ALA A 66 -4.44 -4.50 -5.52
N LEU A 67 -4.35 -4.08 -4.25
CA LEU A 67 -3.45 -3.00 -3.85
C LEU A 67 -1.97 -3.40 -3.95
N GLU A 68 -1.61 -4.66 -3.71
CA GLU A 68 -0.23 -5.13 -3.91
C GLU A 68 0.19 -5.03 -5.37
N HIS A 69 -0.67 -5.49 -6.30
CA HIS A 69 -0.43 -5.32 -7.73
C HIS A 69 -0.32 -3.84 -8.13
N ALA A 70 -1.22 -2.99 -7.65
CA ALA A 70 -1.14 -1.56 -7.91
C ALA A 70 0.15 -0.94 -7.34
N ALA A 71 0.65 -1.43 -6.21
CA ALA A 71 1.92 -0.98 -5.65
C ALA A 71 3.13 -1.42 -6.47
N ASP A 72 3.09 -2.58 -7.11
CA ASP A 72 4.12 -3.02 -8.05
C ASP A 72 4.19 -2.09 -9.27
N ASP A 73 3.03 -1.74 -9.85
CA ASP A 73 2.93 -0.80 -10.97
C ASP A 73 3.46 0.59 -10.59
N LEU A 74 3.08 1.09 -9.40
CA LEU A 74 3.58 2.35 -8.88
C LEU A 74 5.10 2.33 -8.67
N LEU A 75 5.66 1.22 -8.19
CA LEU A 75 7.10 1.10 -7.99
C LEU A 75 7.86 1.19 -9.32
N ALA A 76 7.35 0.55 -10.37
CA ALA A 76 7.92 0.65 -11.71
C ALA A 76 7.88 2.10 -12.24
N HIS A 77 6.76 2.79 -12.04
CA HIS A 77 6.64 4.21 -12.42
C HIS A 77 7.61 5.11 -11.63
N GLU A 78 7.73 4.90 -10.33
CA GLU A 78 8.67 5.61 -9.46
C GLU A 78 10.13 5.43 -9.92
N ALA A 79 10.51 4.23 -10.37
CA ALA A 79 11.84 3.96 -10.92
C ALA A 79 12.11 4.75 -12.21
N VAL A 80 11.13 4.86 -13.11
CA VAL A 80 11.24 5.67 -14.34
C VAL A 80 11.43 7.15 -13.98
N LEU A 81 10.63 7.68 -13.05
CA LEU A 81 10.77 9.06 -12.58
C LEU A 81 12.14 9.32 -11.95
N ALA A 82 12.65 8.38 -11.16
CA ALA A 82 13.97 8.47 -10.55
C ALA A 82 15.09 8.49 -11.61
N ALA A 83 15.00 7.66 -12.65
CA ALA A 83 15.93 7.63 -13.77
C ALA A 83 15.92 8.95 -14.57
N LEU A 84 14.73 9.48 -14.87
CA LEU A 84 14.59 10.78 -15.55
C LEU A 84 15.18 11.93 -14.71
N ALA A 85 14.91 11.94 -13.41
CA ALA A 85 15.47 12.93 -12.49
C ALA A 85 17.00 12.86 -12.44
N ARG A 86 17.58 11.65 -12.45
CA ARG A 86 19.02 11.43 -12.51
C ARG A 86 19.62 11.97 -13.81
N ARG A 87 19.06 11.60 -14.96
CA ARG A 87 19.50 12.08 -16.28
C ARG A 87 19.46 13.60 -16.39
N ARG A 88 18.44 14.25 -15.82
CA ARG A 88 18.34 15.72 -15.79
C ARG A 88 19.48 16.35 -14.99
N ARG A 89 19.87 15.77 -13.84
CA ARG A 89 21.00 16.27 -13.04
C ARG A 89 22.32 16.11 -13.78
N GLU A 90 22.54 14.96 -14.41
CA GLU A 90 23.76 14.66 -15.18
C GLU A 90 23.89 15.54 -16.44
N GLY A 91 22.81 15.70 -17.21
CA GLY A 91 22.79 16.57 -18.39
C GLY A 91 22.77 18.08 -18.09
N GLY A 92 22.25 18.47 -16.92
CA GLY A 92 22.32 19.85 -16.42
C GLY A 92 23.70 20.22 -15.89
N ALA A 93 24.42 19.27 -15.27
CA ALA A 93 25.80 19.45 -14.85
C ALA A 93 26.73 19.64 -16.06
N ALA A 94 26.54 18.89 -17.14
CA ALA A 94 27.34 19.04 -18.36
C ALA A 94 27.17 20.41 -19.06
N ARG A 95 26.07 21.12 -18.82
CA ARG A 95 25.74 22.39 -19.48
C ARG A 95 26.21 23.64 -18.72
N ASN A 96 26.68 23.47 -17.47
CA ASN A 96 27.18 24.55 -16.60
C ASN A 96 28.71 24.55 -16.44
N ILE A 97 29.43 23.68 -17.16
CA ILE A 97 30.90 23.59 -17.17
C ILE A 97 31.45 24.00 -18.56
N GLY A 98 30.60 24.57 -19.43
CA GLY A 98 30.96 25.11 -20.74
C GLY A 98 30.82 26.62 -20.77
#